data_AF-A0A5A5TFS6-F1
#
_entry.id   AF-A0A5A5TFS6-F1
#
_cell.length_a   1.000
_cell.length_b   1.000
_cell.length_c   1.000
_cell.angle_alpha   90.00
_cell.angle_beta   90.00
_cell.angle_gamma   90.00
#
_symmetry.space_group_name_H-M   'P 1'
#
loop_
_entity.id
_entity.type
_entity.pdbx_description
1 polymer ?
#
loop_
_entity_poly.entity_id
_entity_poly.type
_entity_poly.pdbx_seq_one_letter_code
_entity_poly.pdbx_strand_id
1 'polypeptide(L)'
;MRELKNLATYAAQHRIRGRSYKRNSLLKPLNIILDELDRCPDTRDENEIEFVKTSSKGLITDHVKRIARGVHTEDIYQYVDAFFDEVLEQAHAGNANFLLQRERSIRSAYVVYMRQALAEIFVARGQAKDADEAQQALDRPEADAADGVEDESA
;
A
#
# COMPACT_ATOMS: atom_id res chain seq x y z
N MET A 1 -0.13 12.03 -10.86
CA MET A 1 -0.77 12.27 -9.55
C MET A 1 0.28 12.01 -8.49
N ARG A 2 0.73 13.07 -7.82
CA ARG A 2 1.90 13.04 -6.92
C ARG A 2 1.53 12.42 -5.57
N GLU A 3 0.33 12.71 -5.11
CA GLU A 3 -0.29 12.27 -3.86
C GLU A 3 -0.35 10.73 -3.83
N LEU A 4 -0.80 10.11 -4.93
CA LEU A 4 -0.79 8.65 -5.07
C LEU A 4 0.62 8.05 -5.08
N LYS A 5 1.61 8.77 -5.62
CA LYS A 5 3.01 8.33 -5.58
C LYS A 5 3.54 8.38 -4.15
N ASN A 6 3.30 9.47 -3.42
CA ASN A 6 3.69 9.61 -2.02
C ASN A 6 3.09 8.50 -1.17
N LEU A 7 1.80 8.22 -1.33
CA LEU A 7 1.11 7.13 -0.65
C LEU A 7 1.76 5.76 -0.91
N ALA A 8 2.08 5.47 -2.18
CA ALA A 8 2.74 4.21 -2.57
C ALA A 8 4.17 4.10 -2.01
N THR A 9 4.92 5.20 -2.01
CA THR A 9 6.26 5.27 -1.42
C THR A 9 6.21 5.05 0.08
N TYR A 10 5.28 5.71 0.77
CA TYR A 10 5.07 5.53 2.22
C TYR A 10 4.75 4.07 2.55
N ALA A 11 3.83 3.45 1.80
CA ALA A 11 3.51 2.03 1.97
C ALA A 11 4.74 1.11 1.79
N ALA A 12 5.61 1.40 0.82
CA ALA A 12 6.83 0.64 0.60
C ALA A 12 7.82 0.78 1.77
N GLN A 13 8.03 2.00 2.27
CA GLN A 13 8.93 2.29 3.39
C GLN A 13 8.50 1.55 4.68
N HIS A 14 7.21 1.55 4.96
CA HIS A 14 6.61 0.97 6.17
C HIS A 14 6.11 -0.47 5.98
N ARG A 15 6.43 -1.12 4.85
CA ARG A 15 6.06 -2.51 4.53
C ARG A 15 4.54 -2.77 4.59
N ILE A 16 3.72 -1.76 4.28
CA ILE A 16 2.25 -1.84 4.24
C ILE A 16 1.86 -2.52 2.91
N ARG A 17 1.93 -3.85 2.89
CA ARG A 17 1.64 -4.69 1.71
C ARG A 17 1.26 -6.11 2.12
N GLY A 18 0.81 -6.89 1.13
CA GLY A 18 0.69 -8.35 1.23
C GLY A 18 2.04 -9.07 1.39
N ARG A 19 2.00 -10.41 1.56
CA ARG A 19 3.19 -11.26 1.79
C ARG A 19 4.26 -11.15 0.69
N SER A 20 3.83 -11.12 -0.56
CA SER A 20 4.72 -11.13 -1.72
C SER A 20 4.80 -9.77 -2.43
N TYR A 21 5.70 -9.65 -3.40
CA TYR A 21 5.80 -8.51 -4.32
C TYR A 21 4.89 -8.65 -5.56
N LYS A 22 4.02 -9.66 -5.60
CA LYS A 22 3.02 -9.81 -6.67
C LYS A 22 2.02 -8.68 -6.62
N ARG A 23 1.50 -8.29 -7.80
CA ARG A 23 0.55 -7.19 -7.99
C ARG A 23 -0.58 -7.17 -6.95
N ASN A 24 -1.26 -8.30 -6.76
CA ASN A 24 -2.40 -8.40 -5.84
C ASN A 24 -2.01 -8.24 -4.37
N SER A 25 -0.80 -8.68 -4.00
CA SER A 25 -0.26 -8.47 -2.66
C SER A 25 0.07 -6.99 -2.42
N LEU A 26 0.71 -6.33 -3.38
CA LEU A 26 1.04 -4.90 -3.29
C LEU A 26 -0.21 -4.03 -3.23
N LEU A 27 -1.26 -4.38 -3.99
CA LEU A 27 -2.51 -3.63 -4.03
C LEU A 27 -3.41 -3.82 -2.82
N LYS A 28 -3.17 -4.83 -1.98
CA LYS A 28 -4.18 -5.27 -1.01
C LYS A 28 -4.62 -4.16 -0.04
N PRO A 29 -3.72 -3.33 0.56
CA PRO A 29 -4.13 -2.22 1.42
C PRO A 29 -4.95 -1.16 0.69
N LEU A 30 -4.52 -0.74 -0.51
CA LEU A 30 -5.25 0.22 -1.33
C LEU A 30 -6.64 -0.31 -1.72
N ASN A 31 -6.73 -1.58 -2.12
CA ASN A 31 -8.00 -2.19 -2.48
C ASN A 31 -8.98 -2.21 -1.30
N ILE A 32 -8.51 -2.42 -0.07
CA ILE A 32 -9.39 -2.36 1.10
C ILE A 32 -10.06 -0.98 1.18
N ILE A 33 -9.30 0.11 1.03
CA ILE A 33 -9.86 1.46 1.09
C ILE A 33 -10.85 1.70 -0.05
N LEU A 34 -10.49 1.31 -1.28
CA LEU A 34 -11.35 1.48 -2.45
C LEU A 34 -12.65 0.67 -2.34
N ASP A 35 -12.57 -0.58 -1.85
CA ASP A 35 -13.71 -1.46 -1.67
C ASP A 35 -14.65 -0.91 -0.56
N GLU A 36 -14.11 -0.32 0.51
CA GLU A 36 -14.93 0.33 1.54
C GLU A 36 -15.60 1.61 1.03
N LEU A 37 -14.91 2.40 0.21
CA LEU A 37 -15.51 3.56 -0.45
C LEU A 37 -16.61 3.19 -1.44
N ASP A 38 -16.45 2.11 -2.21
CA ASP A 38 -17.46 1.63 -3.16
C ASP A 38 -18.74 1.15 -2.46
N ARG A 39 -18.61 0.63 -1.24
CA ARG A 39 -19.74 0.21 -0.40
C ARG A 39 -20.35 1.32 0.44
N CYS A 40 -19.72 2.49 0.47
CA CYS A 40 -20.20 3.63 1.22
C CYS A 40 -21.58 4.08 0.70
N PRO A 41 -22.62 4.12 1.55
CA PRO A 41 -23.97 4.44 1.10
C PRO A 41 -24.11 5.88 0.61
N ASP A 42 -23.42 6.82 1.27
CA ASP A 42 -23.33 8.21 0.84
C ASP A 42 -21.92 8.77 1.07
N THR A 43 -21.17 8.91 -0.03
CA THR A 43 -19.80 9.46 0.00
C THR A 43 -19.74 10.98 0.22
N ARG A 44 -20.89 11.65 0.38
CA ARG A 44 -20.99 13.07 0.73
C ARG A 44 -21.29 13.30 2.21
N ASP A 45 -21.66 12.26 2.95
CA ASP A 45 -21.83 12.34 4.40
C ASP A 45 -20.47 12.15 5.09
N GLU A 46 -20.05 13.17 5.84
CA GLU A 46 -18.79 13.15 6.58
C GLU A 46 -18.72 11.99 7.60
N ASN A 47 -19.86 11.61 8.19
CA ASN A 47 -19.89 10.49 9.15
C ASN A 47 -19.68 9.14 8.46
N GLU A 48 -20.23 8.97 7.27
CA GLU A 48 -20.03 7.75 6.47
C GLU A 48 -18.59 7.66 5.96
N ILE A 49 -18.00 8.79 5.55
CA ILE A 49 -16.58 8.85 5.18
C ILE A 49 -15.66 8.53 6.38
N GLU A 50 -15.94 9.09 7.55
CA GLU A 50 -15.15 8.80 8.76
C GLU A 50 -15.29 7.34 9.20
N PHE A 51 -16.49 6.75 9.04
CA PHE A 51 -16.70 5.32 9.25
C PHE A 51 -15.86 4.48 8.29
N VAL A 52 -15.87 4.80 6.99
CA VAL A 52 -15.08 4.11 5.95
C VAL A 52 -13.58 4.22 6.23
N LYS A 53 -13.11 5.41 6.64
CA LYS A 53 -11.72 5.66 7.07
C LYS A 53 -11.35 4.78 8.27
N THR A 54 -12.18 4.73 9.30
CA THR A 54 -11.96 3.91 10.50
C THR A 54 -12.01 2.41 10.21
N SER A 55 -12.99 1.95 9.42
CA SER A 55 -13.10 0.55 8.99
C SER A 55 -11.85 0.11 8.21
N SER A 56 -11.40 0.95 7.27
CA SER A 56 -10.19 0.70 6.47
C SER A 56 -8.95 0.52 7.35
N LYS A 57 -8.78 1.35 8.40
CA LYS A 57 -7.67 1.21 9.37
C LYS A 57 -7.69 -0.17 10.04
N GLY A 58 -8.86 -0.62 10.52
CA GLY A 58 -9.02 -1.93 11.14
C GLY A 58 -8.71 -3.08 10.18
N LEU A 59 -9.35 -3.08 9.00
CA LEU A 59 -9.20 -4.12 7.98
C LEU A 59 -7.75 -4.26 7.48
N ILE A 60 -7.05 -3.13 7.26
CA ILE A 60 -5.64 -3.15 6.85
C ILE A 60 -4.76 -3.64 7.99
N THR A 61 -5.02 -3.21 9.24
CA THR A 61 -4.30 -3.69 10.42
C THR A 61 -4.39 -5.21 10.54
N ASP A 62 -5.60 -5.75 10.48
CA ASP A 62 -5.86 -7.19 10.56
C ASP A 62 -5.24 -7.97 9.40
N HIS A 63 -5.13 -7.35 8.23
CA HIS A 63 -4.49 -7.95 7.07
C HIS A 63 -2.96 -7.98 7.24
N VAL A 64 -2.35 -6.83 7.47
CA VAL A 64 -0.90 -6.63 7.44
C VAL A 64 -0.23 -7.29 8.65
N LYS A 65 -0.79 -7.15 9.86
CA LYS A 65 -0.19 -7.76 11.07
C LYS A 65 -0.20 -9.28 11.05
N ARG A 66 -1.13 -9.90 10.31
CA ARG A 66 -1.21 -11.36 10.15
C ARG A 66 -0.09 -11.92 9.26
N ILE A 67 0.53 -11.08 8.46
CA ILE A 67 1.37 -11.53 7.35
C ILE A 67 2.77 -10.91 7.34
N ALA A 68 2.96 -9.76 7.96
CA ALA A 68 4.23 -9.06 8.02
C ALA A 68 4.60 -8.77 9.48
N ARG A 69 5.86 -9.04 9.82
CA ARG A 69 6.43 -8.64 11.11
C ARG A 69 6.99 -7.22 11.02
N GLY A 70 6.88 -6.48 12.11
CA GLY A 70 7.50 -5.14 12.25
C GLY A 70 6.76 -4.00 11.55
N VAL A 71 5.46 -4.15 11.28
CA VAL A 71 4.60 -3.03 10.84
C VAL A 71 3.90 -2.45 12.06
N HIS A 72 4.09 -1.15 12.29
CA HIS A 72 3.46 -0.42 13.39
C HIS A 72 2.02 -0.03 13.03
N THR A 73 1.13 0.02 14.03
CA THR A 73 -0.28 0.37 13.81
C THR A 73 -0.41 1.81 13.32
N GLU A 74 0.44 2.66 13.88
CA GLU A 74 0.53 4.09 13.62
C GLU A 74 0.86 4.35 12.15
N ASP A 75 1.76 3.56 11.57
CA ASP A 75 2.10 3.65 10.14
C ASP A 75 0.90 3.30 9.26
N ILE A 76 0.13 2.27 9.65
CA ILE A 76 -1.09 1.89 8.93
C ILE A 76 -2.13 3.02 9.00
N TYR A 77 -2.26 3.65 10.16
CA TYR A 77 -3.22 4.74 10.35
C TYR A 77 -2.82 5.94 9.51
N GLN A 78 -1.55 6.32 9.55
CA GLN A 78 -1.02 7.41 8.73
C GLN A 78 -1.15 7.11 7.24
N TYR A 79 -0.96 5.85 6.79
CA TYR A 79 -1.22 5.47 5.41
C TYR A 79 -2.68 5.69 5.01
N VAL A 80 -3.63 5.27 5.85
CA VAL A 80 -5.05 5.48 5.57
C VAL A 80 -5.36 6.98 5.59
N ASP A 81 -4.90 7.72 6.60
CA ASP A 81 -5.10 9.15 6.72
C ASP A 81 -4.57 9.89 5.48
N ALA A 82 -3.36 9.58 5.03
CA ALA A 82 -2.78 10.13 3.81
C ALA A 82 -3.59 9.81 2.54
N PHE A 83 -4.22 8.64 2.46
CA PHE A 83 -5.13 8.36 1.35
C PHE A 83 -6.31 9.33 1.34
N PHE A 84 -7.00 9.50 2.47
CA PHE A 84 -8.17 10.38 2.54
C PHE A 84 -7.74 11.84 2.35
N ASP A 85 -6.72 12.29 3.08
CA ASP A 85 -6.35 13.70 3.16
C ASP A 85 -5.58 14.19 1.91
N GLU A 86 -4.82 13.32 1.23
CA GLU A 86 -4.06 13.70 0.02
C GLU A 86 -4.69 13.15 -1.25
N VAL A 87 -5.01 11.86 -1.31
CA VAL A 87 -5.50 11.25 -2.56
C VAL A 87 -6.96 11.60 -2.81
N LEU A 88 -7.83 11.46 -1.82
CA LEU A 88 -9.25 11.78 -1.99
C LEU A 88 -9.48 13.31 -1.96
N GLU A 89 -9.08 13.97 -0.87
CA GLU A 89 -9.34 15.41 -0.70
C GLU A 89 -8.56 16.27 -1.68
N GLN A 90 -7.22 16.17 -1.74
CA GLN A 90 -6.44 17.08 -2.58
C GLN A 90 -6.48 16.70 -4.07
N ALA A 91 -6.28 15.43 -4.41
CA ALA A 91 -6.16 15.03 -5.82
C ALA A 91 -7.52 14.79 -6.52
N HIS A 92 -8.61 14.61 -5.75
CA HIS A 92 -9.96 14.39 -6.30
C HIS A 92 -11.02 15.34 -5.70
N ALA A 93 -10.63 16.38 -4.96
CA ALA A 93 -11.53 17.39 -4.39
C ALA A 93 -12.65 16.77 -3.53
N GLY A 94 -12.33 15.74 -2.76
CA GLY A 94 -13.29 15.02 -1.90
C GLY A 94 -14.30 14.17 -2.68
N ASN A 95 -14.21 14.09 -4.01
CA ASN A 95 -15.19 13.39 -4.83
C ASN A 95 -14.84 11.91 -4.98
N ALA A 96 -15.33 11.09 -4.05
CA ALA A 96 -15.11 9.64 -4.06
C ALA A 96 -15.66 8.97 -5.32
N ASN A 97 -16.82 9.40 -5.83
CA ASN A 97 -17.38 8.84 -7.07
C ASN A 97 -16.47 9.07 -8.28
N PHE A 98 -15.89 10.27 -8.40
CA PHE A 98 -14.92 10.57 -9.46
C PHE A 98 -13.62 9.77 -9.29
N LEU A 99 -13.17 9.57 -8.05
CA LEU A 99 -12.04 8.70 -7.74
C LEU A 99 -12.31 7.25 -8.18
N LEU A 100 -13.46 6.69 -7.82
CA LEU A 100 -13.87 5.32 -8.15
C LEU A 100 -14.05 5.08 -9.65
N GLN A 101 -14.48 6.08 -10.41
CA GLN A 101 -14.48 5.99 -11.88
C GLN A 101 -13.08 5.78 -12.48
N ARG A 102 -12.03 6.19 -11.75
CA ARG A 102 -10.62 6.08 -12.16
C ARG A 102 -9.88 4.93 -11.48
N GLU A 103 -10.59 4.09 -10.73
CA GLU A 103 -10.03 3.08 -9.85
C GLU A 103 -9.02 2.15 -10.57
N ARG A 104 -9.34 1.67 -11.78
CA ARG A 104 -8.40 0.85 -12.58
C ARG A 104 -7.07 1.56 -12.85
N SER A 105 -7.13 2.85 -13.18
CA SER A 105 -5.95 3.67 -13.46
C SER A 105 -5.16 3.95 -12.18
N ILE A 106 -5.86 4.24 -11.08
CA ILE A 106 -5.27 4.42 -9.74
C ILE A 106 -4.51 3.16 -9.33
N ARG A 107 -5.15 1.98 -9.38
CA ARG A 107 -4.51 0.70 -9.07
C ARG A 107 -3.28 0.45 -9.93
N SER A 108 -3.35 0.72 -11.23
CA SER A 108 -2.22 0.50 -12.13
C SER A 108 -1.05 1.44 -11.82
N ALA A 109 -1.32 2.73 -11.60
CA ALA A 109 -0.29 3.71 -11.26
C ALA A 109 0.34 3.42 -9.89
N TYR A 110 -0.48 3.08 -8.88
CA TYR A 110 -0.01 2.74 -7.54
C TYR A 110 1.00 1.60 -7.55
N VAL A 111 0.73 0.51 -8.29
CA VAL A 111 1.66 -0.62 -8.38
C VAL A 111 3.00 -0.21 -8.98
N VAL A 112 2.98 0.65 -10.01
CA VAL A 112 4.22 1.16 -10.63
C VAL A 112 5.02 1.97 -9.60
N TYR A 113 4.38 2.92 -8.91
CA TYR A 113 5.05 3.73 -7.90
C TYR A 113 5.58 2.91 -6.73
N MET A 114 4.80 1.93 -6.25
CA MET A 114 5.21 1.07 -5.16
C MET A 114 6.44 0.22 -5.53
N ARG A 115 6.49 -0.29 -6.76
CA ARG A 115 7.65 -1.06 -7.25
C ARG A 115 8.90 -0.20 -7.41
N GLN A 116 8.75 1.01 -7.94
CA GLN A 116 9.84 1.98 -8.00
C GLN A 116 10.41 2.27 -6.61
N ALA A 117 9.54 2.57 -5.63
CA ALA A 117 9.96 2.82 -4.25
C ALA A 117 10.63 1.59 -3.60
N LEU A 118 10.11 0.39 -3.84
CA LEU A 118 10.74 -0.86 -3.35
C LEU A 118 12.12 -1.09 -3.97
N ALA A 119 12.26 -0.84 -5.27
CA ALA A 119 13.55 -0.97 -5.96
C ALA A 119 14.59 0.00 -5.38
N GLU A 120 14.21 1.26 -5.17
CA GLU A 120 15.04 2.26 -4.51
C GLU A 120 15.48 1.81 -3.10
N ILE A 121 14.55 1.25 -2.32
CA ILE A 121 14.83 0.71 -0.98
C ILE A 121 15.81 -0.48 -1.04
N PHE A 122 15.66 -1.37 -2.02
CA PHE A 122 16.55 -2.54 -2.16
C PHE A 122 17.98 -2.11 -2.48
N VAL A 123 18.15 -1.16 -3.39
CA VAL A 123 19.46 -0.58 -3.71
C VAL A 123 20.05 0.12 -2.48
N ALA A 124 19.26 0.96 -1.80
CA ALA A 124 19.72 1.67 -0.61
C ALA A 124 20.14 0.74 0.54
N ARG A 125 19.56 -0.46 0.63
CA ARG A 125 19.91 -1.50 1.61
C ARG A 125 21.02 -2.45 1.15
N GLY A 126 21.57 -2.27 -0.04
CA GLY A 126 22.57 -3.18 -0.61
C GLY A 126 22.02 -4.55 -1.00
N GLN A 127 20.69 -4.70 -1.09
CA GLN A 127 20.02 -5.94 -1.50
C GLN A 127 19.99 -6.12 -3.03
N ALA A 128 20.35 -5.06 -3.76
CA ALA A 128 20.53 -5.04 -5.21
C ALA A 128 21.62 -4.00 -5.55
N LYS A 129 22.36 -4.21 -6.65
CA LYS A 129 23.41 -3.28 -7.11
C LYS A 129 22.83 -2.05 -7.79
N ASP A 130 21.73 -2.23 -8.52
CA ASP A 130 21.04 -1.18 -9.26
C ASP A 130 19.52 -1.45 -9.33
N ALA A 131 18.80 -0.50 -9.93
CA ALA A 131 17.35 -0.55 -10.05
C ALA A 131 16.86 -1.70 -10.94
N ASP A 132 17.65 -2.12 -11.94
CA ASP A 132 17.28 -3.19 -12.85
C ASP A 132 17.36 -4.54 -12.14
N GLU A 133 18.42 -4.78 -11.37
CA GLU A 133 18.56 -5.97 -10.52
C GLU A 133 17.46 -6.00 -9.45
N ALA A 134 17.16 -4.85 -8.83
CA ALA A 134 16.09 -4.76 -7.84
C ALA A 134 14.72 -5.09 -8.45
N GLN A 135 14.43 -4.58 -9.65
CA GLN A 135 13.17 -4.85 -10.33
C GLN A 135 13.04 -6.33 -10.71
N GLN A 136 14.11 -6.95 -11.20
CA GLN A 136 14.14 -8.39 -11.45
C GLN A 136 13.88 -9.19 -10.18
N ALA A 137 14.43 -8.78 -9.04
CA ALA A 137 14.17 -9.43 -7.75
C ALA A 137 12.69 -9.32 -7.34
N LEU A 138 12.04 -8.18 -7.58
CA LEU A 138 10.61 -7.98 -7.31
C LEU A 138 9.68 -8.76 -8.26
N ASP A 139 10.18 -9.10 -9.46
CA ASP A 139 9.43 -9.86 -10.47
C ASP A 139 9.63 -11.37 -10.37
N ARG A 140 10.65 -11.83 -9.64
CA ARG A 140 10.83 -13.27 -9.39
C ARG A 140 9.63 -13.81 -8.60
N PRO A 141 8.96 -14.85 -9.10
CA PRO A 141 7.98 -15.55 -8.29
C PRO A 141 8.71 -16.15 -7.08
N GLU A 142 8.28 -15.82 -5.87
CA GLU A 142 8.73 -16.47 -4.63
C GLU A 142 8.44 -17.98 -4.70
N ALA A 143 9.32 -18.74 -5.35
CA ALA A 143 9.67 -20.08 -4.92
C ALA A 143 10.79 -19.88 -3.89
N ASP A 144 10.60 -20.38 -2.68
CA ASP A 144 11.62 -20.46 -1.63
C ASP A 144 11.97 -19.17 -0.85
N ALA A 145 10.96 -18.46 -0.33
CA ALA A 145 11.16 -17.63 0.86
C ALA A 145 10.55 -18.33 2.09
N ALA A 146 11.08 -19.52 2.41
CA ALA A 146 11.11 -19.94 3.80
C ALA A 146 12.05 -18.97 4.53
N ASP A 147 11.69 -18.57 5.75
CA ASP A 147 12.51 -17.76 6.65
C ASP A 147 13.95 -18.30 6.70
N GLY A 148 14.84 -17.71 5.90
CA GLY A 148 16.28 -17.80 6.03
C GLY A 148 16.74 -16.69 6.95
N VAL A 149 16.32 -16.73 8.21
CA VAL A 149 17.13 -16.14 9.29
C VAL A 149 18.02 -17.30 9.74
N GLU A 150 19.22 -17.35 9.17
CA GLU A 150 20.32 -18.06 9.79
C GLU A 150 20.55 -17.38 11.14
N ASP A 151 20.09 -18.04 12.20
CA ASP A 151 20.46 -17.74 13.58
C ASP A 151 21.89 -18.27 13.76
N GLU A 152 22.88 -17.48 13.32
CA GLU A 152 24.25 -17.62 13.79
C GLU A 152 24.37 -16.96 15.15
N SER A 153 24.77 -17.77 16.14
CA SER A 153 25.44 -17.42 17.42
C SER A 153 24.58 -17.42 18.68
N ALA A 154 24.56 -18.55 19.40
CA ALA A 154 25.40 -18.80 20.60
C ALA A 154 24.78 -19.86 21.53
#